data_AF-A0A0K2RNE3-F1
#
_entry.id   AF-A0A0K2RNE3-F1
#
_cell.length_a   1.000
_cell.length_b   1.000
_cell.length_c   1.000
_cell.angle_alpha   90.00
_cell.angle_beta   90.00
_cell.angle_gamma   90.00
#
_symmetry.space_group_name_H-M   'P 1'
#
loop_
_entity.id
_entity.type
_entity.pdbx_description
1 polymer ?
#
loop_
_entity_poly.entity_id
_entity_poly.type
_entity_poly.pdbx_seq_one_letter_code
_entity_poly.pdbx_strand_id
1 'polypeptide(L)' 'MKKSLAVLALAGTIALAASAPAMAVDYPAPAQQGTVSNATVGIGGSVVFSGNGFAAGETINITVNQTTTAQGQELPVAAQ' A
#
# COMPACT_ATOMS: atom_id res chain seq x y z
N MET A 1 20.18 58.88 -10.69
CA MET A 1 20.56 57.47 -10.44
C MET A 1 20.12 56.92 -9.07
N LYS A 2 19.97 57.75 -8.02
CA LYS A 2 19.55 57.31 -6.66
C LYS A 2 18.16 56.65 -6.60
N LYS A 3 17.25 56.99 -7.53
CA LYS A 3 15.88 56.45 -7.60
C LYS A 3 15.80 55.05 -8.23
N SER A 4 16.77 54.67 -9.07
CA SER A 4 16.80 53.35 -9.73
C SER A 4 17.29 52.25 -8.79
N LEU A 5 18.19 52.58 -7.86
CA LEU A 5 18.68 51.64 -6.86
C LEU A 5 17.58 51.24 -5.86
N ALA A 6 16.72 52.21 -5.50
CA ALA A 6 15.56 51.97 -4.63
C ALA A 6 14.53 51.04 -5.29
N VAL A 7 14.31 51.17 -6.61
CA VAL A 7 13.40 50.29 -7.36
C VAL A 7 13.97 48.87 -7.45
N LEU A 8 15.27 48.72 -7.69
CA LEU A 8 15.89 47.39 -7.76
C LEU A 8 15.90 46.70 -6.39
N ALA A 9 16.14 47.44 -5.31
CA ALA A 9 16.04 46.91 -3.95
C ALA A 9 14.60 46.49 -3.63
N LEU A 10 13.59 47.30 -3.97
CA LEU A 10 12.19 46.97 -3.73
C LEU A 10 11.73 45.75 -4.55
N ALA A 11 12.09 45.68 -5.84
CA ALA A 11 11.80 44.53 -6.69
C ALA A 11 12.52 43.26 -6.20
N GLY A 12 13.76 43.39 -5.73
CA GLY A 12 14.52 42.29 -5.11
C GLY A 12 13.85 41.77 -3.83
N THR A 13 13.32 42.67 -2.98
CA THR A 13 12.61 42.25 -1.76
C THR A 13 11.29 41.53 -2.05
N ILE A 14 10.59 41.89 -3.13
CA ILE A 14 9.33 41.24 -3.52
C ILE A 14 9.59 39.84 -4.09
N ALA A 15 10.62 39.71 -4.93
CA ALA A 15 11.00 38.41 -5.49
C ALA A 15 11.47 37.42 -4.42
N LEU A 16 12.18 37.90 -3.38
CA LEU A 16 12.65 37.07 -2.28
C LEU A 16 11.59 36.80 -1.21
N ALA A 17 10.64 37.72 -0.99
CA ALA A 17 9.53 37.50 -0.06
C ALA A 17 8.44 36.58 -0.62
N ALA A 18 8.32 36.47 -1.95
CA ALA A 18 7.35 35.60 -2.62
C ALA A 18 7.86 34.16 -2.84
N SER A 19 9.12 33.84 -2.50
CA SER A 19 9.63 32.47 -2.56
C SER A 19 9.15 31.68 -1.35
N ALA A 20 7.86 31.34 -1.33
CA ALA A 20 7.37 30.28 -0.47
C ALA A 20 7.99 28.96 -0.97
N PRO A 21 8.62 28.13 -0.11
CA PRO A 21 9.05 26.81 -0.52
C PRO A 21 7.81 26.02 -0.97
N ALA A 22 7.92 25.30 -2.08
CA ALA A 22 6.96 24.27 -2.41
C ALA A 22 7.03 23.22 -1.29
N MET A 23 6.10 23.31 -0.35
CA MET A 23 5.97 22.32 0.72
C MET A 23 5.65 21.00 0.03
N ALA A 24 6.58 20.05 0.10
CA ALA A 24 6.30 18.68 -0.31
C ALA A 24 5.09 18.22 0.51
N VAL A 25 3.95 18.07 -0.15
CA VAL A 25 2.77 17.47 0.47
C VAL A 25 3.13 16.02 0.72
N ASP A 26 3.01 15.59 1.97
CA ASP A 26 3.23 14.19 2.34
C ASP A 26 2.16 13.35 1.64
N TYR A 27 2.53 12.71 0.53
CA TYR A 27 1.62 11.86 -0.23
C TYR A 27 1.57 10.51 0.47
N PRO A 28 0.41 10.10 1.03
CA PRO A 28 0.31 8.84 1.72
C PRO A 28 0.70 7.72 0.77
N ALA A 29 1.61 6.85 1.22
CA ALA A 29 1.99 5.68 0.46
C ALA A 29 0.73 4.85 0.13
N PRO A 30 0.62 4.31 -1.10
CA PRO A 30 -0.48 3.42 -1.44
C PRO A 30 -0.59 2.30 -0.41
N ALA A 31 -1.82 1.98 0.02
CA ALA A 31 -2.03 0.88 0.95
C ALA A 31 -1.44 -0.42 0.36
N GLN A 32 -0.65 -1.12 1.16
CA GLN A 32 -0.14 -2.44 0.77
C GLN A 32 -1.34 -3.38 0.58
N GLN A 33 -1.47 -3.93 -0.61
CA GLN A 33 -2.57 -4.83 -0.95
C GLN A 33 -2.01 -6.18 -1.40
N GLY A 34 -2.40 -7.23 -0.65
CA GLY A 34 -2.17 -8.62 -0.99
C GLY A 34 -3.45 -9.28 -1.50
N THR A 35 -3.29 -10.24 -2.39
CA THR A 35 -4.35 -11.08 -2.96
C THR A 35 -3.89 -12.53 -2.92
N VAL A 36 -4.85 -13.44 -2.76
CA VAL A 36 -4.63 -14.89 -2.86
C VAL A 36 -5.38 -15.43 -4.06
N SER A 37 -4.77 -16.38 -4.78
CA SER A 37 -5.38 -16.95 -5.98
C SER A 37 -6.70 -17.68 -5.69
N ASN A 38 -6.76 -18.41 -4.57
CA ASN A 38 -7.92 -19.19 -4.16
C ASN A 38 -8.03 -19.25 -2.62
N ALA A 39 -9.26 -19.16 -2.12
CA ALA A 39 -9.56 -19.34 -0.69
C ALA A 39 -9.75 -20.81 -0.29
N THR A 40 -10.03 -21.68 -1.27
CA THR A 40 -10.19 -23.12 -1.07
C THR A 40 -9.21 -23.86 -1.96
N VAL A 41 -8.42 -24.74 -1.36
CA VAL A 41 -7.41 -25.54 -2.06
C VAL A 41 -7.64 -27.02 -1.72
N GLY A 42 -7.61 -27.88 -2.74
CA GLY A 42 -7.63 -29.32 -2.54
C GLY A 42 -6.32 -29.83 -1.94
N ILE A 43 -6.32 -31.02 -1.36
CA ILE A 43 -5.08 -31.62 -0.84
C ILE A 43 -4.09 -31.80 -1.99
N GLY A 44 -2.85 -31.35 -1.80
CA GLY A 44 -1.81 -31.32 -2.83
C GLY A 44 -1.92 -30.15 -3.82
N GLY A 45 -2.93 -29.30 -3.68
CA GLY A 45 -3.04 -28.05 -4.44
C GLY A 45 -2.11 -26.96 -3.93
N SER A 46 -1.87 -25.95 -4.76
CA SER A 46 -1.05 -24.79 -4.43
C SER A 46 -1.89 -23.51 -4.42
N VAL A 47 -1.52 -22.55 -3.57
CA VAL A 47 -2.10 -21.19 -3.51
C VAL A 47 -0.99 -20.19 -3.75
N VAL A 48 -1.24 -19.20 -4.61
CA VAL A 48 -0.29 -18.14 -4.90
C VAL A 48 -0.71 -16.88 -4.15
N PHE A 49 0.19 -16.36 -3.31
CA PHE A 49 0.07 -15.02 -2.72
C PHE A 49 0.78 -14.01 -3.63
N SER A 50 0.12 -12.89 -3.92
CA SER A 50 0.68 -11.81 -4.72
C SER A 50 0.22 -10.47 -4.17
N GLY A 51 1.07 -9.44 -4.22
CA GLY A 51 0.68 -8.10 -3.80
C GLY A 51 1.66 -7.05 -4.30
N ASN A 52 1.26 -5.78 -4.13
CA ASN A 52 2.01 -4.62 -4.60
C ASN A 52 2.26 -3.65 -3.44
N GLY A 53 3.31 -2.84 -3.55
CA GLY A 53 3.64 -1.81 -2.56
C GLY A 53 4.52 -2.27 -1.40
N PHE A 54 5.06 -3.50 -1.46
CA PHE A 54 6.05 -3.98 -0.48
C PHE A 54 7.42 -3.32 -0.73
N ALA A 55 8.09 -2.91 0.34
CA ALA A 55 9.45 -2.39 0.25
C ALA A 55 10.46 -3.55 0.06
N ALA A 56 11.56 -3.27 -0.63
CA ALA A 56 12.64 -4.23 -0.76
C ALA A 56 13.23 -4.56 0.63
N GLY A 57 13.28 -5.84 0.99
CA GLY A 57 13.77 -6.30 2.29
C GLY A 57 12.73 -6.26 3.42
N GLU A 58 11.48 -5.86 3.13
CA GLU A 58 10.38 -5.94 4.09
C GLU A 58 10.04 -7.40 4.43
N THR A 59 9.77 -7.68 5.71
CA THR A 59 9.34 -9.01 6.14
C THR A 59 7.84 -9.17 5.92
N ILE A 60 7.46 -10.11 5.05
CA ILE A 60 6.06 -10.44 4.77
C ILE A 60 5.63 -11.63 5.65
N ASN A 61 4.65 -11.43 6.53
CA ASN A 61 4.06 -12.50 7.33
C ASN A 61 2.81 -13.07 6.64
N ILE A 62 2.85 -14.35 6.28
CA ILE A 62 1.72 -15.05 5.65
C ILE A 62 1.14 -16.03 6.66
N THR A 63 -0.09 -15.76 7.12
CA THR A 63 -0.83 -16.64 8.04
C THR A 63 -1.86 -17.45 7.28
N VAL A 64 -1.81 -18.78 7.44
CA VAL A 64 -2.78 -19.70 6.83
C VAL A 64 -3.67 -20.27 7.92
N ASN A 65 -4.93 -19.86 7.94
CA ASN A 65 -5.97 -20.47 8.78
C ASN A 65 -6.72 -21.53 7.97
N GLN A 66 -6.62 -22.79 8.38
CA GLN A 66 -7.32 -23.89 7.74
C GLN A 66 -8.63 -24.18 8.48
N THR A 67 -9.74 -24.15 7.74
CA THR A 67 -11.04 -24.66 8.21
C THR A 67 -11.37 -25.87 7.36
N THR A 68 -11.21 -27.07 7.92
CA THR A 68 -11.54 -28.32 7.22
C THR A 68 -13.00 -28.67 7.45
N THR A 69 -13.81 -28.79 6.39
CA THR A 69 -14.98 -29.67 6.45
C THR A 69 -14.45 -31.09 6.35
N ALA A 70 -14.53 -31.88 7.42
CA ALA A 70 -14.06 -33.25 7.42
C ALA A 70 -14.68 -34.02 6.23
N GLN A 71 -13.85 -34.47 5.28
CA GLN A 71 -14.29 -35.22 4.09
C GLN A 71 -14.63 -36.69 4.41
N GLY A 72 -15.08 -36.98 5.64
CA GLY A 72 -15.33 -38.33 6.13
C GLY A 72 -16.39 -38.41 7.23
N GLN A 73 -17.27 -37.43 7.36
CA GLN A 73 -18.52 -37.63 8.10
C GLN A 73 -19.52 -38.26 7.12
N GLU A 74 -19.46 -39.60 7.00
CA GLU A 74 -20.56 -40.37 6.44
C GLU A 74 -21.83 -39.94 7.18
N LEU A 75 -22.81 -39.41 6.45
CA LEU A 75 -24.15 -39.21 6.98
C LEU A 75 -24.62 -40.56 7.52
N PRO A 76 -25.07 -40.68 8.79
CA PRO A 76 -25.53 -41.96 9.32
C PRO A 76 -26.60 -42.50 8.36
N VAL A 77 -26.29 -43.61 7.70
CA VAL A 77 -27.19 -44.25 6.74
C VAL A 77 -28.47 -44.54 7.50
N ALA A 78 -29.56 -43.85 7.12
CA ALA A 78 -30.86 -44.09 7.70
C ALA A 78 -31.19 -45.56 7.52
N ALA A 79 -31.33 -46.28 8.64
CA ALA A 79 -31.83 -47.64 8.66
C ALA A 79 -33.18 -47.66 7.94
N GLN A 80 -33.24 -48.38 6.82
CA GLN A 80 -34.48 -48.88 6.24
C GLN A 80 -34.71 -50.30 6.72
#